data_AF-A0A560K8T5-F1
#
_entry.id   AF-A0A560K8T5-F1
#
_cell.length_a   1.000
_cell.length_b   1.000
_cell.length_c   1.000
_cell.angle_alpha   90.00
_cell.angle_beta   90.00
_cell.angle_gamma   90.00
#
_symmetry.space_group_name_H-M   'P 1'
#
loop_
_entity.id
_entity.type
_entity.pdbx_description
1 polymer ?
#
loop_
_entity_poly.entity_id
_entity_poly.type
_entity_poly.pdbx_seq_one_letter_code
_entity_poly.pdbx_strand_id
1 'polypeptide(L)'
;MFPTLLQRGFQVEFLSHARAILGVDFPDAMAELDAVIGALSIPVTEIVGSGGGEAKITQRLRRSLAEHGWEKAHFTIEKRVNGKRRESISHEVDHVRDVPGVGVIALEIEWNNKDPFFDRDLENFKRLHAEGVISVGVIVTRGRSLQDEMVPMVRRFAQGRGLTCDADVLALGLRPTTRQQDDVARRMAGGAPSFAEAWAASFCQDKYGAATTHWRKLEDRVHRGVGNPCPLLLIGIPAEVVTFDIPLSDMPRAPVPEPVEAELPFF
;
A
#
# COMPACT_ATOMS: atom_id res chain seq x y z
N MET A 1 3.75 21.54 8.51
CA MET A 1 4.18 20.33 9.26
C MET A 1 2.99 19.36 9.33
N PHE A 2 3.18 18.09 9.73
CA PHE A 2 2.13 17.05 9.73
C PHE A 2 1.66 16.67 11.14
N PRO A 3 0.93 17.53 11.88
CA PRO A 3 0.56 17.26 13.26
C PRO A 3 -0.33 16.02 13.41
N THR A 4 -1.29 15.81 12.52
CA THR A 4 -2.24 14.69 12.60
C THR A 4 -1.50 13.37 12.37
N LEU A 5 -0.67 13.30 11.34
CA LEU A 5 0.13 12.11 11.05
C LEU A 5 1.03 11.75 12.23
N LEU A 6 1.77 12.73 12.76
CA LEU A 6 2.68 12.50 13.89
C LEU A 6 1.93 12.06 15.15
N GLN A 7 0.78 12.67 15.47
CA GLN A 7 -0.04 12.28 16.61
C GLN A 7 -0.57 10.85 16.48
N ARG A 8 -0.90 10.42 15.25
CA ARG A 8 -1.41 9.06 14.97
C ARG A 8 -0.31 8.03 14.73
N GLY A 9 0.95 8.38 14.95
CA GLY A 9 2.09 7.46 14.90
C GLY A 9 2.65 7.19 13.49
N PHE A 10 2.22 7.94 12.47
CA PHE A 10 2.77 7.78 11.12
C PHE A 10 4.26 8.12 11.09
N GLN A 11 5.00 7.35 10.31
CA GLN A 11 6.41 7.63 10.04
C GLN A 11 6.48 8.67 8.93
N VAL A 12 7.17 9.79 9.16
CA VAL A 12 7.31 10.86 8.18
C VAL A 12 8.78 11.20 8.03
N GLU A 13 9.29 11.10 6.80
CA GLU A 13 10.68 11.41 6.47
C GLU A 13 10.75 12.36 5.29
N PHE A 14 11.64 13.35 5.39
CA PHE A 14 11.90 14.32 4.34
C PHE A 14 13.34 14.17 3.87
N LEU A 15 13.54 14.07 2.56
CA LEU A 15 14.84 13.93 1.93
C LEU A 15 15.06 15.06 0.92
N SER A 16 16.31 15.35 0.60
CA SER A 16 16.72 16.27 -0.49
C SER A 16 15.96 17.61 -0.45
N HIS A 17 15.91 18.25 0.72
CA HIS A 17 15.25 19.55 0.98
C HIS A 17 13.72 19.59 0.84
N ALA A 18 13.05 18.44 0.68
CA ALA A 18 11.58 18.38 0.55
C ALA A 18 10.84 19.13 1.67
N ARG A 19 11.36 19.11 2.90
CA ARG A 19 10.76 19.86 4.03
C ARG A 19 10.68 21.36 3.76
N ALA A 20 11.74 21.95 3.20
CA ALA A 20 11.80 23.38 2.95
C ALA A 20 10.86 23.76 1.81
N ILE A 21 10.92 23.01 0.70
CA ILE A 21 10.07 23.22 -0.47
C ILE A 21 8.59 23.09 -0.07
N LEU A 22 8.20 21.96 0.53
CA LEU A 22 6.82 21.74 0.91
C LEU A 22 6.32 22.75 1.95
N GLY A 23 7.14 23.08 2.94
CA GLY A 23 6.74 23.95 4.04
C GLY A 23 6.55 25.42 3.66
N VAL A 24 7.22 25.89 2.61
CA VAL A 24 7.16 27.28 2.15
C VAL A 24 6.22 27.41 0.95
N ASP A 25 6.42 26.56 -0.05
CA ASP A 25 5.75 26.69 -1.34
C ASP A 25 4.42 25.91 -1.39
N PHE A 26 4.29 24.83 -0.61
CA PHE A 26 3.11 23.94 -0.65
C PHE A 26 2.40 23.72 0.71
N PRO A 27 2.17 24.75 1.54
CA PRO A 27 1.59 24.57 2.87
C PRO A 27 0.16 23.98 2.83
N ASP A 28 -0.65 24.36 1.85
CA ASP A 28 -2.03 23.85 1.71
C ASP A 28 -2.05 22.38 1.29
N ALA A 29 -1.21 22.00 0.32
CA ALA A 29 -1.06 20.60 -0.07
C ALA A 29 -0.52 19.73 1.08
N MET A 30 0.36 20.27 1.94
CA MET A 30 0.78 19.56 3.16
C MET A 30 -0.40 19.37 4.13
N ALA A 31 -1.25 20.39 4.31
CA ALA A 31 -2.41 20.29 5.18
C ALA A 31 -3.45 19.28 4.65
N GLU A 32 -3.67 19.25 3.33
CA GLU A 32 -4.49 18.24 2.66
C GLU A 32 -3.96 16.82 2.89
N LEU A 33 -2.66 16.60 2.68
CA LEU A 33 -2.03 15.31 2.94
C LEU A 33 -2.13 14.90 4.41
N ASP A 34 -1.92 15.83 5.35
CA ASP A 34 -2.08 15.58 6.79
C ASP A 34 -3.50 15.12 7.13
N ALA A 35 -4.51 15.79 6.58
CA ALA A 35 -5.92 15.49 6.82
C ALA A 35 -6.35 14.17 6.17
N VAL A 36 -6.06 13.98 4.87
CA VAL A 36 -6.52 12.82 4.10
C VAL A 36 -5.85 11.53 4.58
N ILE A 37 -4.51 11.54 4.68
CA ILE A 37 -3.77 10.35 5.14
C ILE A 37 -3.99 10.17 6.65
N GLY A 38 -4.06 11.27 7.40
CA GLY A 38 -4.34 11.26 8.83
C GLY A 38 -5.76 10.86 9.20
N ALA A 39 -6.67 10.66 8.25
CA ALA A 39 -8.00 10.09 8.48
C ALA A 39 -8.05 8.56 8.22
N LEU A 40 -6.95 7.94 7.79
CA LEU A 40 -6.95 6.51 7.45
C LEU A 40 -7.38 5.62 8.62
N SER A 41 -8.24 4.65 8.31
CA SER A 41 -8.58 3.53 9.17
C SER A 41 -8.67 2.26 8.32
N ILE A 42 -8.12 1.17 8.86
CA ILE A 42 -8.02 -0.11 8.18
C ILE A 42 -8.67 -1.18 9.06
N PRO A 43 -9.89 -1.63 8.75
CA PRO A 43 -10.43 -2.80 9.41
C PRO A 43 -9.49 -3.99 9.22
N VAL A 44 -9.23 -4.78 10.28
CA VAL A 44 -8.37 -5.97 10.20
C VAL A 44 -8.86 -6.97 9.14
N THR A 45 -10.16 -6.98 8.84
CA THR A 45 -10.74 -7.77 7.76
C THR A 45 -10.22 -7.40 6.37
N GLU A 46 -9.74 -6.17 6.15
CA GLU A 46 -9.08 -5.76 4.91
C GLU A 46 -7.64 -6.23 4.83
N ILE A 47 -6.96 -6.37 5.98
CA ILE A 47 -5.65 -7.03 6.06
C ILE A 47 -5.79 -8.53 5.73
N VAL A 48 -6.84 -9.17 6.25
CA VAL A 48 -7.05 -10.62 6.08
C VAL A 48 -7.73 -10.99 4.75
N GLY A 49 -8.52 -10.09 4.17
CA GLY A 49 -9.33 -10.34 2.97
C GLY A 49 -8.55 -10.92 1.79
N SER A 50 -9.26 -11.65 0.93
CA SER A 50 -8.69 -12.29 -0.26
C SER A 50 -8.16 -11.26 -1.27
N GLY A 51 -7.13 -11.66 -2.03
CA GLY A 51 -6.64 -10.91 -3.18
C GLY A 51 -7.53 -11.08 -4.41
N GLY A 52 -7.32 -10.26 -5.44
CA GLY A 52 -8.10 -10.32 -6.69
C GLY A 52 -8.32 -8.97 -7.37
N GLY A 53 -7.91 -7.87 -6.74
CA GLY A 53 -7.95 -6.52 -7.27
C GLY A 53 -7.18 -5.56 -6.37
N GLU A 54 -7.25 -4.27 -6.67
CA GLU A 54 -6.68 -3.22 -5.83
C GLU A 54 -7.25 -3.29 -4.39
N ALA A 55 -6.41 -3.07 -3.38
CA ALA A 55 -6.83 -3.13 -1.99
C ALA A 55 -7.84 -2.00 -1.66
N LYS A 56 -8.84 -2.31 -0.83
CA LYS A 56 -9.89 -1.34 -0.42
C LYS A 56 -9.32 -0.08 0.22
N ILE A 57 -8.26 -0.22 1.02
CA ILE A 57 -7.54 0.93 1.59
C ILE A 57 -7.00 1.86 0.49
N THR A 58 -6.36 1.29 -0.53
CA THR A 58 -5.83 2.06 -1.66
C THR A 58 -6.97 2.74 -2.39
N GLN A 59 -8.04 2.02 -2.74
CA GLN A 59 -9.22 2.62 -3.39
C GLN A 59 -9.83 3.79 -2.60
N ARG A 60 -9.93 3.67 -1.26
CA ARG A 60 -10.43 4.75 -0.40
C ARG A 60 -9.49 5.94 -0.39
N LEU A 61 -8.19 5.70 -0.24
CA LEU A 61 -7.19 6.77 -0.19
C LEU A 61 -7.11 7.52 -1.53
N ARG A 62 -7.07 6.78 -2.65
CA ARG A 62 -7.09 7.36 -4.01
C ARG A 62 -8.29 8.27 -4.23
N ARG A 63 -9.48 7.79 -3.85
CA ARG A 63 -10.72 8.57 -3.97
C ARG A 63 -10.66 9.84 -3.13
N SER A 64 -10.23 9.73 -1.87
CA SER A 64 -10.14 10.88 -0.97
C SER A 64 -9.11 11.90 -1.47
N LEU A 65 -7.97 11.46 -2.00
CA LEU A 65 -7.00 12.32 -2.65
C LEU A 65 -7.61 13.01 -3.89
N ALA A 66 -8.27 12.26 -4.77
CA ALA A 66 -8.92 12.82 -5.95
C ALA A 66 -10.01 13.86 -5.61
N GLU A 67 -10.80 13.64 -4.55
CA GLU A 67 -11.78 14.60 -4.05
C GLU A 67 -11.12 15.91 -3.56
N HIS A 68 -9.84 15.88 -3.19
CA HIS A 68 -9.03 17.05 -2.82
C HIS A 68 -8.20 17.58 -4.01
N GLY A 69 -8.49 17.14 -5.23
CA GLY A 69 -7.83 17.61 -6.46
C GLY A 69 -6.41 17.07 -6.63
N TRP A 70 -6.14 15.87 -6.12
CA TRP A 70 -4.97 15.08 -6.47
C TRP A 70 -5.34 14.13 -7.61
N GLU A 71 -5.08 14.58 -8.84
CA GLU A 71 -5.58 13.92 -10.05
C GLU A 71 -4.51 13.01 -10.66
N LYS A 72 -4.96 11.99 -11.40
CA LYS A 72 -4.06 11.14 -12.16
C LYS A 72 -3.50 11.89 -13.36
N ALA A 73 -2.19 11.85 -13.58
CA ALA A 73 -1.53 12.55 -14.68
C ALA A 73 -0.69 11.62 -15.54
N HIS A 74 -0.64 11.93 -16.84
CA HIS A 74 0.26 11.33 -17.80
C HIS A 74 1.23 12.39 -18.31
N PHE A 75 2.49 12.31 -17.87
CA PHE A 75 3.54 13.20 -18.33
C PHE A 75 4.16 12.64 -19.61
N THR A 76 4.20 13.45 -20.67
CA THR A 76 4.92 13.12 -21.90
C THR A 76 6.06 14.11 -22.09
N ILE A 77 7.29 13.60 -22.10
CA ILE A 77 8.50 14.41 -22.30
C ILE A 77 9.04 14.13 -23.69
N GLU A 78 9.09 15.17 -24.54
CA GLU A 78 9.66 15.10 -25.89
C GLU A 78 10.97 15.89 -25.98
N LYS A 79 12.08 15.21 -26.28
CA LYS A 79 13.35 15.89 -26.56
C LYS A 79 13.59 15.99 -28.06
N ARG A 80 13.73 17.22 -28.55
CA ARG A 80 14.02 17.53 -29.96
C ARG A 80 15.36 18.23 -30.08
N VAL A 81 16.22 17.74 -30.99
CA VAL A 81 17.53 18.34 -31.30
C VAL A 81 17.54 18.74 -32.76
N ASN A 82 17.70 20.04 -33.06
CA ASN A 82 17.60 20.61 -34.41
C ASN A 82 16.30 20.23 -35.13
N GLY A 83 15.17 20.28 -34.41
CA GLY A 83 13.85 19.93 -34.93
C GLY A 83 13.60 18.42 -35.08
N LYS A 84 14.61 17.57 -34.93
CA LYS A 84 14.44 16.11 -34.99
C LYS A 84 14.15 15.55 -33.60
N ARG A 85 13.02 14.86 -33.46
CA ARG A 85 12.68 14.10 -32.25
C ARG A 85 13.74 13.05 -32.01
N ARG A 86 14.31 13.03 -30.81
CA ARG A 86 15.33 12.07 -30.38
C ARG A 86 14.79 11.06 -29.39
N GLU A 87 13.91 11.51 -28.50
CA GLU A 87 13.36 10.70 -27.43
C GLU A 87 11.94 11.17 -27.09
N SER A 88 11.08 10.21 -26.73
CA SER A 88 9.73 10.44 -26.22
C SER A 88 9.51 9.43 -25.11
N ILE A 89 9.40 9.89 -23.87
CA ILE A 89 9.10 9.02 -22.72
C ILE A 89 7.79 9.50 -22.11
N SER A 90 6.91 8.56 -21.78
CA SER A 90 5.72 8.82 -21.00
C SER A 90 5.81 8.16 -19.64
N HIS A 91 5.37 8.90 -18.62
CA HIS A 91 5.28 8.43 -17.26
C HIS A 91 3.89 8.71 -16.71
N GLU A 92 3.28 7.70 -16.13
CA GLU A 92 2.03 7.84 -15.41
C GLU A 92 2.37 8.07 -13.93
N VAL A 93 1.66 9.00 -13.30
CA VAL A 93 1.68 9.19 -11.85
C VAL A 93 0.24 9.19 -11.35
N ASP A 94 -0.05 8.35 -10.36
CA ASP A 94 -1.44 8.12 -9.94
C ASP A 94 -2.08 9.33 -9.24
N HIS A 95 -1.30 10.16 -8.55
CA HIS A 95 -1.80 11.34 -7.83
C HIS A 95 -0.87 12.51 -8.03
N VAL A 96 -1.38 13.59 -8.58
CA VAL A 96 -0.65 14.80 -8.87
C VAL A 96 -1.42 16.01 -8.36
N ARG A 97 -0.71 16.86 -7.62
CA ARG A 97 -1.20 18.17 -7.20
C ARG A 97 -0.42 19.25 -7.91
N ASP A 98 -1.05 19.85 -8.92
CA ASP A 98 -0.55 21.06 -9.58
C ASP A 98 -1.02 22.28 -8.80
N VAL A 99 -0.07 23.10 -8.35
CA VAL A 99 -0.33 24.38 -7.69
C VAL A 99 0.10 25.49 -8.64
N PRO A 100 -0.86 26.19 -9.29
CA PRO A 100 -0.56 27.17 -10.33
C PRO A 100 0.43 28.24 -9.87
N GLY A 101 1.50 28.43 -10.65
CA GLY A 101 2.54 29.40 -10.37
C GLY A 101 3.54 29.01 -9.27
N VAL A 102 3.39 27.81 -8.69
CA VAL A 102 4.27 27.29 -7.64
C VAL A 102 5.02 26.05 -8.13
N GLY A 103 4.29 25.02 -8.56
CA GLY A 103 4.89 23.76 -9.01
C GLY A 103 3.98 22.58 -8.78
N VAL A 104 4.54 21.38 -8.89
CA VAL A 104 3.77 20.13 -8.93
C VAL A 104 4.30 19.13 -7.91
N ILE A 105 3.40 18.49 -7.17
CA ILE A 105 3.71 17.36 -6.29
C ILE A 105 3.20 16.08 -6.95
N ALA A 106 4.06 15.06 -7.05
CA ALA A 106 3.69 13.72 -7.49
C ALA A 106 3.64 12.77 -6.29
N LEU A 107 2.60 11.93 -6.20
CA LEU A 107 2.38 11.00 -5.10
C LEU A 107 2.02 9.61 -5.60
N GLU A 108 2.73 8.61 -5.08
CA GLU A 108 2.45 7.19 -5.31
C GLU A 108 2.07 6.47 -4.00
N ILE A 109 1.03 5.62 -4.08
CA ILE A 109 0.59 4.78 -2.96
C ILE A 109 1.06 3.36 -3.21
N GLU A 110 2.01 2.91 -2.42
CA GLU A 110 2.60 1.60 -2.54
C GLU A 110 2.08 0.65 -1.45
N TRP A 111 1.07 -0.15 -1.81
CA TRP A 111 0.42 -1.12 -0.92
C TRP A 111 0.63 -2.56 -1.37
N ASN A 112 1.65 -3.20 -0.78
CA ASN A 112 1.87 -4.64 -0.93
C ASN A 112 2.16 -5.11 -2.37
N ASN A 113 2.62 -4.20 -3.22
CA ASN A 113 3.11 -4.47 -4.56
C ASN A 113 4.47 -5.21 -4.48
N LYS A 114 4.95 -5.72 -5.62
CA LYS A 114 6.29 -6.33 -5.68
C LYS A 114 7.36 -5.26 -5.43
N ASP A 115 8.43 -5.64 -4.74
CA ASP A 115 9.53 -4.76 -4.35
C ASP A 115 10.13 -3.85 -5.47
N PRO A 116 10.24 -4.28 -6.76
CA PRO A 116 10.76 -3.42 -7.83
C PRO A 116 9.93 -2.17 -8.14
N PHE A 117 8.71 -2.04 -7.59
CA PHE A 117 7.87 -0.87 -7.80
C PHE A 117 8.53 0.39 -7.22
N PHE A 118 9.14 0.32 -6.04
CA PHE A 118 9.88 1.47 -5.48
C PHE A 118 10.99 1.96 -6.40
N ASP A 119 11.76 1.05 -7.03
CA ASP A 119 12.83 1.45 -7.94
C ASP A 119 12.27 2.20 -9.16
N ARG A 120 11.13 1.74 -9.68
CA ARG A 120 10.43 2.39 -10.80
C ARG A 120 9.90 3.76 -10.42
N ASP A 121 9.24 3.89 -9.28
CA ASP A 121 8.58 5.13 -8.89
C ASP A 121 9.61 6.20 -8.47
N LEU A 122 10.65 5.80 -7.74
CA LEU A 122 11.77 6.70 -7.39
C LEU A 122 12.54 7.16 -8.63
N GLU A 123 12.81 6.27 -9.58
CA GLU A 123 13.47 6.65 -10.85
C GLU A 123 12.57 7.56 -11.71
N ASN A 124 11.26 7.34 -11.68
CA ASN A 124 10.29 8.23 -12.32
C ASN A 124 10.33 9.64 -11.70
N PHE A 125 10.23 9.75 -10.38
CA PHE A 125 10.31 11.03 -9.68
C PHE A 125 11.62 11.77 -9.97
N LYS A 126 12.75 11.05 -9.96
CA LYS A 126 14.05 11.60 -10.33
C LYS A 126 14.04 12.23 -11.73
N ARG A 127 13.49 11.53 -12.73
CA ARG A 127 13.42 12.03 -14.12
C ARG A 127 12.50 13.23 -14.23
N LEU A 128 11.29 13.13 -13.69
CA LEU A 128 10.31 14.22 -13.71
C LEU A 128 10.87 15.48 -13.05
N HIS A 129 11.54 15.34 -11.90
CA HIS A 129 12.18 16.46 -11.22
C HIS A 129 13.35 17.05 -12.03
N ALA A 130 14.18 16.20 -12.64
CA ALA A 130 15.30 16.67 -13.47
C ALA A 130 14.84 17.46 -14.72
N GLU A 131 13.65 17.18 -15.23
CA GLU A 131 13.02 17.91 -16.33
C GLU A 131 12.17 19.10 -15.85
N GLY A 132 12.14 19.39 -14.54
CA GLY A 132 11.37 20.49 -13.95
C GLY A 132 9.85 20.26 -13.92
N VAL A 133 9.40 19.02 -14.13
CA VAL A 133 7.98 18.66 -14.20
C VAL A 133 7.36 18.56 -12.81
N ILE A 134 8.12 18.07 -11.82
CA ILE A 134 7.68 17.99 -10.42
C ILE A 134 8.69 18.68 -9.50
N SER A 135 8.19 19.26 -8.42
CA SER A 135 8.98 19.86 -7.34
C SER A 135 9.31 18.82 -6.26
N VAL A 136 8.37 17.91 -5.95
CA VAL A 136 8.52 16.92 -4.87
C VAL A 136 7.82 15.61 -5.25
N GLY A 137 8.47 14.48 -4.98
CA GLY A 137 7.85 13.15 -5.00
C GLY A 137 7.41 12.70 -3.61
N VAL A 138 6.26 12.04 -3.51
CA VAL A 138 5.69 11.53 -2.25
C VAL A 138 5.44 10.04 -2.39
N ILE A 139 5.85 9.25 -1.39
CA ILE A 139 5.52 7.82 -1.31
C ILE A 139 4.76 7.54 -0.02
N VAL A 140 3.58 6.95 -0.14
CA VAL A 140 2.81 6.41 0.99
C VAL A 140 2.91 4.90 0.97
N THR A 141 3.40 4.28 2.03
CA THR A 141 3.52 2.82 2.13
C THR A 141 3.29 2.31 3.54
N ARG A 142 3.33 0.99 3.75
CA ARG A 142 3.26 0.40 5.09
C ARG A 142 4.49 0.78 5.90
N GLY A 143 4.27 1.42 7.05
CA GLY A 143 5.31 1.78 8.02
C GLY A 143 5.93 0.56 8.70
N ARG A 144 7.03 0.75 9.44
CA ARG A 144 7.65 -0.37 10.17
C ARG A 144 6.72 -1.01 11.19
N SER A 145 6.00 -0.20 11.99
CA SER A 145 5.11 -0.74 13.02
C SER A 145 4.01 -1.60 12.40
N LEU A 146 3.37 -1.10 11.33
CA LEU A 146 2.36 -1.88 10.59
C LEU A 146 2.94 -3.18 10.02
N GLN A 147 4.15 -3.14 9.45
CA GLN A 147 4.82 -4.34 8.93
C GLN A 147 5.12 -5.36 10.04
N ASP A 148 5.60 -4.90 11.20
CA ASP A 148 5.98 -5.76 12.33
C ASP A 148 4.75 -6.38 13.01
N GLU A 149 3.65 -5.64 13.06
CA GLU A 149 2.40 -6.07 13.66
C GLU A 149 1.54 -6.95 12.75
N MET A 150 1.92 -7.19 11.48
CA MET A 150 1.13 -8.01 10.56
C MET A 150 0.79 -9.40 11.14
N VAL A 151 1.80 -10.13 11.62
CA VAL A 151 1.59 -11.48 12.18
C VAL A 151 0.77 -11.42 13.47
N PRO A 152 1.10 -10.58 14.48
CA PRO A 152 0.27 -10.41 15.67
C PRO A 152 -1.20 -10.08 15.38
N MET A 153 -1.47 -9.16 14.45
CA MET A 153 -2.83 -8.74 14.10
C MET A 153 -3.63 -9.85 13.41
N VAL A 154 -3.04 -10.54 12.45
CA VAL A 154 -3.69 -11.67 11.75
C VAL A 154 -3.90 -12.83 12.72
N ARG A 155 -2.96 -13.09 13.63
CA ARG A 155 -3.12 -14.07 14.71
C ARG A 155 -4.29 -13.71 15.63
N ARG A 156 -4.35 -12.46 16.10
CA ARG A 156 -5.46 -11.96 16.94
C ARG A 156 -6.81 -12.13 16.23
N PHE A 157 -6.86 -11.83 14.94
CA PHE A 157 -8.04 -12.07 14.12
C PHE A 157 -8.41 -13.57 14.09
N ALA A 158 -7.46 -14.44 13.77
CA ALA A 158 -7.68 -15.89 13.68
C ALA A 158 -8.16 -16.49 15.01
N GLN A 159 -7.56 -16.09 16.13
CA GLN A 159 -7.96 -16.51 17.47
C GLN A 159 -9.35 -15.97 17.82
N GLY A 160 -9.64 -14.70 17.54
CA GLY A 160 -10.96 -14.11 17.76
C GLY A 160 -12.07 -14.73 16.90
N ARG A 161 -11.71 -15.37 15.77
CA ARG A 161 -12.61 -16.14 14.91
C ARG A 161 -12.63 -17.63 15.25
N GLY A 162 -11.83 -18.09 16.23
CA GLY A 162 -11.78 -19.49 16.64
C GLY A 162 -11.26 -20.43 15.55
N LEU A 163 -10.33 -19.99 14.70
CA LEU A 163 -9.80 -20.83 13.63
C LEU A 163 -8.96 -21.98 14.18
N THR A 164 -9.37 -23.21 13.87
CA THR A 164 -8.74 -24.45 14.31
C THR A 164 -8.30 -25.35 13.15
N CYS A 165 -8.86 -25.15 11.96
CA CYS A 165 -8.51 -25.92 10.77
C CYS A 165 -8.78 -25.15 9.46
N ASP A 166 -8.37 -25.73 8.32
CA ASP A 166 -8.57 -25.13 7.00
C ASP A 166 -10.06 -24.96 6.64
N ALA A 167 -10.95 -25.79 7.18
CA ALA A 167 -12.38 -25.67 6.96
C ALA A 167 -12.94 -24.36 7.56
N ASP A 168 -12.38 -23.91 8.69
CA ASP A 168 -12.76 -22.63 9.31
C ASP A 168 -12.30 -21.44 8.45
N VAL A 169 -11.11 -21.54 7.86
CA VAL A 169 -10.57 -20.54 6.92
C VAL A 169 -11.47 -20.43 5.68
N LEU A 170 -11.92 -21.58 5.15
CA LEU A 170 -12.85 -21.64 4.03
C LEU A 170 -14.21 -21.04 4.37
N ALA A 171 -14.71 -21.27 5.59
CA ALA A 171 -15.96 -20.69 6.08
C ALA A 171 -15.92 -19.15 6.19
N LEU A 172 -14.73 -18.55 6.32
CA LEU A 172 -14.53 -17.09 6.23
C LEU A 172 -14.48 -16.56 4.78
N GLY A 173 -14.63 -17.44 3.77
CA GLY A 173 -14.54 -17.09 2.35
C GLY A 173 -13.10 -16.97 1.83
N LEU A 174 -12.10 -17.36 2.64
CA LEU A 174 -10.71 -17.40 2.23
C LEU A 174 -10.40 -18.79 1.65
N ARG A 175 -9.77 -18.83 0.49
CA ARG A 175 -9.44 -20.08 -0.21
C ARG A 175 -7.92 -20.27 -0.21
N PRO A 176 -7.34 -20.86 0.86
CA PRO A 176 -5.90 -21.12 0.88
C PRO A 176 -5.55 -22.13 -0.21
N THR A 177 -4.41 -21.91 -0.86
CA THR A 177 -3.85 -22.86 -1.83
C THR A 177 -3.31 -24.10 -1.13
N THR A 178 -3.14 -25.22 -1.84
CA THR A 178 -2.53 -26.44 -1.28
C THR A 178 -1.17 -26.16 -0.65
N ARG A 179 -0.33 -25.34 -1.31
CA ARG A 179 0.96 -24.90 -0.75
C ARG A 179 0.82 -24.21 0.60
N GLN A 180 -0.21 -23.39 0.78
CA GLN A 180 -0.47 -22.69 2.05
C GLN A 180 -0.93 -23.66 3.14
N GLN A 181 -1.83 -24.58 2.79
CA GLN A 181 -2.28 -25.64 3.70
C GLN A 181 -1.11 -26.52 4.15
N ASP A 182 -0.26 -26.94 3.22
CA ASP A 182 0.96 -27.72 3.49
C ASP A 182 1.93 -26.95 4.39
N ASP A 183 2.11 -25.65 4.18
CA ASP A 183 2.96 -24.82 5.03
C ASP A 183 2.42 -24.72 6.47
N VAL A 184 1.11 -24.58 6.63
CA VAL A 184 0.45 -24.58 7.95
C VAL A 184 0.60 -25.94 8.62
N ALA A 185 0.32 -27.04 7.92
CA ALA A 185 0.50 -28.39 8.44
C ALA A 185 1.95 -28.65 8.88
N ARG A 186 2.92 -28.22 8.08
CA ARG A 186 4.35 -28.29 8.41
C ARG A 186 4.69 -27.52 9.68
N ARG A 187 4.15 -26.31 9.87
CA ARG A 187 4.36 -25.51 11.10
C ARG A 187 3.73 -26.18 12.32
N MET A 188 2.54 -26.75 12.18
CA MET A 188 1.89 -27.51 13.25
C MET A 188 2.73 -28.72 13.66
N ALA A 189 3.21 -29.51 12.69
CA ALA A 189 4.13 -30.62 12.96
C ALA A 189 5.46 -30.15 13.58
N GLY A 190 5.90 -28.92 13.27
CA GLY A 190 7.06 -28.26 13.86
C GLY A 190 6.84 -27.64 15.24
N GLY A 191 5.67 -27.83 15.87
CA GLY A 191 5.41 -27.38 17.24
C GLY A 191 4.78 -25.99 17.35
N ALA A 192 4.13 -25.47 16.31
CA ALA A 192 3.32 -24.26 16.44
C ALA A 192 2.23 -24.45 17.52
N PRO A 193 2.07 -23.51 18.48
CA PRO A 193 1.13 -23.66 19.59
C PRO A 193 -0.35 -23.80 19.21
N SER A 194 -0.78 -23.29 18.05
CA SER A 194 -2.14 -23.49 17.54
C SER A 194 -2.22 -23.29 16.03
N PHE A 195 -3.31 -23.77 15.43
CA PHE A 195 -3.61 -23.53 14.02
C PHE A 195 -3.63 -22.04 13.68
N ALA A 196 -4.24 -21.21 14.54
CA ALA A 196 -4.29 -19.76 14.35
C ALA A 196 -2.88 -19.12 14.26
N GLU A 197 -1.91 -19.62 15.02
CA GLU A 197 -0.53 -19.13 14.97
C GLU A 197 0.20 -19.60 13.70
N ALA A 198 0.08 -20.87 13.36
CA ALA A 198 0.66 -21.43 12.14
C ALA A 198 0.09 -20.74 10.88
N TRP A 199 -1.22 -20.56 10.84
CA TRP A 199 -1.93 -19.91 9.75
C TRP A 199 -1.55 -18.44 9.61
N ALA A 200 -1.53 -17.67 10.70
CA ALA A 200 -1.16 -16.25 10.65
C ALA A 200 0.27 -16.05 10.12
N ALA A 201 1.22 -16.88 10.57
CA ALA A 201 2.59 -16.83 10.10
C ALA A 201 2.72 -17.17 8.61
N SER A 202 2.03 -18.23 8.17
CA SER A 202 1.99 -18.63 6.75
C SER A 202 1.37 -17.54 5.86
N PHE A 203 0.19 -17.05 6.28
CA PHE A 203 -0.55 -16.00 5.58
C PHE A 203 0.27 -14.72 5.40
N CYS A 204 0.88 -14.22 6.47
CA CYS A 204 1.68 -13.00 6.41
C CYS A 204 2.98 -13.18 5.63
N GLN A 205 3.62 -14.36 5.69
CA GLN A 205 4.81 -14.62 4.88
C GLN A 205 4.50 -14.53 3.39
N ASP A 206 3.39 -15.11 2.97
CA ASP A 206 2.97 -15.10 1.57
C ASP A 206 2.47 -13.73 1.12
N LYS A 207 1.59 -13.12 1.90
CA LYS A 207 0.90 -11.89 1.50
C LYS A 207 1.76 -10.65 1.73
N TYR A 208 2.43 -10.57 2.88
CA TYR A 208 3.09 -9.36 3.39
C TYR A 208 4.59 -9.54 3.62
N GLY A 209 5.18 -10.59 3.01
CA GLY A 209 6.58 -10.96 3.20
C GLY A 209 7.57 -9.97 2.60
N ALA A 210 8.85 -10.32 2.69
CA ALA A 210 9.97 -9.46 2.30
C ALA A 210 10.04 -9.09 0.81
N ALA A 211 9.25 -9.74 -0.06
CA ALA A 211 9.18 -9.42 -1.49
C ALA A 211 8.16 -8.32 -1.84
N THR A 212 7.54 -7.71 -0.81
CA THR A 212 6.49 -6.70 -0.97
C THR A 212 6.91 -5.32 -0.48
N THR A 213 6.30 -4.26 -0.99
CA THR A 213 6.61 -2.86 -0.62
C THR A 213 6.24 -2.55 0.83
N HIS A 214 7.21 -2.05 1.60
CA HIS A 214 7.07 -1.57 2.98
C HIS A 214 8.27 -0.68 3.36
N TRP A 215 8.18 0.01 4.50
CA TRP A 215 9.14 1.05 4.91
C TRP A 215 10.61 0.61 4.84
N ARG A 216 10.98 -0.55 5.39
CA ARG A 216 12.38 -1.02 5.38
C ARG A 216 12.96 -1.15 3.97
N LYS A 217 12.12 -1.51 3.00
CA LYS A 217 12.50 -1.64 1.58
C LYS A 217 12.64 -0.31 0.87
N LEU A 218 11.79 0.64 1.22
CA LEU A 218 11.88 2.01 0.74
C LEU A 218 13.12 2.69 1.31
N GLU A 219 13.33 2.56 2.62
CA GLU A 219 14.48 3.10 3.35
C GLU A 219 15.81 2.62 2.76
N ASP A 220 15.99 1.31 2.53
CA ASP A 220 17.23 0.78 1.94
C ASP A 220 17.57 1.48 0.61
N ARG A 221 16.56 1.74 -0.23
CA ARG A 221 16.73 2.37 -1.53
C ARG A 221 17.11 3.83 -1.42
N VAL A 222 16.39 4.60 -0.61
CA VAL A 222 16.66 6.04 -0.48
C VAL A 222 17.99 6.30 0.23
N HIS A 223 18.38 5.46 1.19
CA HIS A 223 19.71 5.51 1.82
C HIS A 223 20.83 5.20 0.83
N ARG A 224 20.58 4.33 -0.16
CA ARG A 224 21.50 4.08 -1.28
C ARG A 224 21.46 5.16 -2.36
N GLY A 225 20.63 6.19 -2.19
CA GLY A 225 20.50 7.33 -3.09
C GLY A 225 19.60 7.10 -4.30
N VAL A 226 18.79 6.03 -4.31
CA VAL A 226 17.77 5.84 -5.35
C VAL A 226 16.73 6.96 -5.25
N GLY A 227 16.39 7.58 -6.39
CA GLY A 227 15.52 8.75 -6.45
C GLY A 227 16.23 10.11 -6.36
N ASN A 228 17.49 10.17 -5.91
CA ASN A 228 18.24 11.42 -5.89
C ASN A 228 18.50 11.96 -7.32
N PRO A 229 18.47 13.29 -7.53
CA PRO A 229 18.38 14.36 -6.52
C PRO A 229 16.95 14.87 -6.24
N CYS A 230 15.89 14.12 -6.58
CA CYS A 230 14.52 14.56 -6.34
C CYS A 230 14.26 14.80 -4.83
N PRO A 231 13.64 15.92 -4.44
CA PRO A 231 13.06 16.11 -3.11
C PRO A 231 11.97 15.07 -2.85
N LEU A 232 12.09 14.32 -1.75
CA LEU A 232 11.14 13.26 -1.41
C LEU A 232 10.51 13.46 -0.03
N LEU A 233 9.21 13.18 0.06
CA LEU A 233 8.47 12.97 1.30
C LEU A 233 8.01 11.52 1.38
N LEU A 234 8.41 10.82 2.44
CA LEU A 234 8.03 9.42 2.66
C LEU A 234 7.07 9.34 3.85
N ILE A 235 5.97 8.62 3.68
CA ILE A 235 4.94 8.44 4.72
C ILE A 235 4.69 6.94 4.94
N GLY A 236 4.99 6.47 6.15
CA GLY A 236 4.76 5.11 6.61
C GLY A 236 3.49 5.01 7.44
N ILE A 237 2.50 4.25 6.95
CA ILE A 237 1.23 3.96 7.64
C ILE A 237 1.52 3.07 8.86
N PRO A 238 1.10 3.46 10.07
CA PRO A 238 1.46 2.76 11.30
C PRO A 238 0.42 1.69 11.68
N ALA A 239 0.70 0.82 12.65
CA ALA A 239 -0.22 -0.25 13.06
C ALA A 239 -1.50 0.30 13.72
N GLU A 240 -1.40 1.47 14.33
CA GLU A 240 -2.40 2.17 15.13
C GLU A 240 -3.64 2.57 14.32
N VAL A 241 -3.54 2.59 12.98
CA VAL A 241 -4.72 2.84 12.12
C VAL A 241 -5.56 1.58 11.89
N VAL A 242 -5.08 0.40 12.31
CA VAL A 242 -5.79 -0.87 12.14
C VAL A 242 -6.81 -1.05 13.26
N THR A 243 -8.07 -1.29 12.89
CA THR A 243 -9.18 -1.45 13.83
C THR A 243 -9.69 -2.90 13.85
N PHE A 244 -10.21 -3.32 15.01
CA PHE A 244 -10.77 -4.66 15.22
C PHE A 244 -12.30 -4.62 15.44
N ASP A 245 -12.92 -3.45 15.28
CA ASP A 245 -14.26 -3.10 15.82
C ASP A 245 -15.45 -3.53 14.94
N ILE A 246 -15.42 -4.73 14.34
CA ILE A 246 -16.62 -5.26 13.67
C ILE A 246 -17.19 -6.43 14.50
N PRO A 247 -18.35 -6.25 15.17
CA PRO A 247 -19.12 -7.34 15.75
C PRO A 247 -19.49 -8.39 14.70
N LEU A 248 -19.52 -9.65 15.10
CA LEU A 248 -19.81 -10.82 14.26
C LEU A 248 -21.12 -10.74 13.46
N SER A 249 -22.08 -9.91 13.87
CA SER A 249 -23.40 -9.75 13.27
C SER A 249 -23.42 -8.95 11.97
N ASP A 250 -22.45 -8.05 11.76
CA ASP A 250 -22.54 -7.00 10.73
C ASP A 250 -21.70 -7.32 9.49
N MET A 251 -21.17 -8.54 9.41
CA MET A 251 -20.46 -9.01 8.23
C MET A 251 -21.46 -9.49 7.17
N PRO A 252 -21.42 -8.98 5.93
CA PRO A 252 -22.18 -9.58 4.84
C PRO A 252 -21.70 -11.03 4.67
N ARG A 253 -22.62 -11.99 4.82
CA ARG A 253 -22.34 -13.39 4.44
C ARG A 253 -21.92 -13.38 2.97
N ALA A 254 -20.80 -14.03 2.67
CA ALA A 254 -20.47 -14.32 1.27
C ALA A 254 -21.69 -15.02 0.65
N PRO A 255 -22.12 -14.64 -0.57
CA PRO A 255 -23.18 -15.36 -1.25
C PRO A 255 -22.77 -16.83 -1.32
N VAL A 256 -23.67 -17.71 -0.86
CA VAL A 256 -23.52 -19.15 -1.08
C VAL A 256 -23.46 -19.30 -2.61
N PRO A 257 -22.38 -19.86 -3.19
CA PRO A 257 -22.35 -20.09 -4.62
C PRO A 257 -23.53 -21.01 -4.94
N GLU A 258 -24.38 -20.59 -5.88
CA GLU A 258 -25.46 -21.44 -6.37
C GLU A 258 -24.86 -22.77 -6.84
N PRO A 259 -25.51 -23.90 -6.54
CA PRO A 259 -25.05 -25.18 -7.03
C PRO A 259 -24.97 -25.11 -8.56
N VAL A 260 -23.78 -25.34 -9.09
CA VAL A 260 -23.57 -25.49 -10.53
C VAL A 260 -24.39 -26.70 -10.95
N GLU A 261 -25.50 -26.47 -11.66
CA GLU A 261 -26.24 -27.56 -12.31
C GLU A 261 -25.25 -28.28 -13.22
N ALA A 262 -25.01 -29.56 -12.93
CA ALA A 262 -24.19 -30.40 -13.77
C ALA A 262 -24.90 -30.55 -15.12
N GLU A 263 -24.41 -29.87 -16.15
CA GLU A 263 -24.79 -30.17 -17.52
C GLU A 263 -24.43 -31.64 -17.80
N LEU A 264 -25.47 -32.46 -17.92
CA LEU A 264 -25.32 -33.84 -18.36
C LEU A 264 -24.77 -33.84 -19.78
N PRO A 265 -23.76 -34.67 -20.09
CA PRO A 265 -23.20 -34.74 -21.43
C PRO A 265 -24.29 -35.25 -22.39
N PHE A 266 -24.55 -34.47 -23.44
CA PHE A 266 -25.35 -34.92 -24.57
C PHE A 266 -24.70 -36.15 -25.19
N PHE A 267 -25.43 -37.27 -25.23
CA PHE A 267 -25.12 -38.47 -26.00
C PHE A 267 -25.45 -38.25 -27.48
#